data_AF-A0A1I0JS44-F1
#
_entry.id   AF-A0A1I0JS44-F1
#
_cell.length_a   1.000
_cell.length_b   1.000
_cell.length_c   1.000
_cell.angle_alpha   90.00
_cell.angle_beta   90.00
_cell.angle_gamma   90.00
#
_symmetry.space_group_name_H-M   'P 1'
#
loop_
_entity.id
_entity.type
_entity.pdbx_description
1 polymer ?
#
loop_
_entity_poly.entity_id
_entity_poly.type
_entity_poly.pdbx_seq_one_letter_code
_entity_poly.pdbx_strand_id
1 'polypeptide(L)' 'SSLRKTLFQVMDCLIKTKPQDDPVYAFIDKKRAQGKPYYVYMTAGANKFLRIYYGRVKEYLMSLPE' A
#
# COMPACT_ATOMS: atom_id res chain seq x y z
N SER A 1 -11.13 -8.08 -11.55
CA SER A 1 -10.59 -9.11 -10.64
C SER A 1 -10.81 -8.69 -9.20
N SER A 2 -11.05 -9.64 -8.28
CA SER A 2 -11.29 -9.38 -6.86
C SER A 2 -10.15 -8.61 -6.18
N LEU A 3 -8.89 -8.94 -6.52
CA LEU A 3 -7.70 -8.30 -5.96
C LEU A 3 -7.66 -6.78 -6.20
N ARG A 4 -7.95 -6.32 -7.41
CA ARG A 4 -7.92 -4.87 -7.73
C ARG A 4 -8.93 -4.09 -6.88
N LYS A 5 -10.15 -4.62 -6.75
CA LYS A 5 -11.22 -4.00 -5.93
C LYS A 5 -10.80 -3.95 -4.46
N THR A 6 -10.23 -5.05 -3.96
CA THR A 6 -9.72 -5.15 -2.58
C THR A 6 -8.63 -4.12 -2.32
N LEU A 7 -7.60 -4.06 -3.17
CA LEU A 7 -6.50 -3.10 -3.01
C LEU A 7 -7.01 -1.66 -3.05
N PHE A 8 -7.96 -1.35 -3.95
CA PHE A 8 -8.57 -0.03 -4.00
C PHE A 8 -9.28 0.33 -2.69
N GLN A 9 -10.05 -0.59 -2.11
CA GLN A 9 -10.71 -0.40 -0.81
C GLN A 9 -9.70 -0.19 0.32
N VAL A 10 -8.59 -0.93 0.34
CA VAL A 10 -7.52 -0.72 1.34
C VAL A 10 -6.92 0.68 1.21
N MET A 11 -6.61 1.14 -0.01
CA MET A 11 -6.05 2.49 -0.22
C MET A 11 -7.06 3.58 0.18
N ASP A 12 -8.34 3.38 -0.13
CA ASP A 12 -9.42 4.28 0.26
C ASP A 12 -9.56 4.40 1.78
N CYS A 13 -9.48 3.28 2.50
CA CYS A 13 -9.42 3.26 3.96
C CYS A 13 -8.22 4.05 4.49
N LEU A 14 -7.01 3.81 3.97
CA LEU A 14 -5.80 4.49 4.40
C LEU A 14 -5.90 6.02 4.23
N ILE A 15 -6.44 6.49 3.10
CA ILE A 15 -6.60 7.93 2.85
C ILE A 15 -7.61 8.58 3.82
N LYS A 16 -8.66 7.85 4.19
CA LYS A 16 -9.70 8.33 5.10
C LYS A 16 -9.23 8.36 6.55
N THR A 17 -8.54 7.30 7.00
CA THR A 17 -8.10 7.18 8.39
C THR A 17 -6.77 7.86 8.68
N LYS A 18 -5.98 8.17 7.64
CA LYS A 18 -4.71 8.92 7.71
C LYS A 18 -3.72 8.44 8.78
N PRO A 19 -3.42 7.12 8.87
CA PRO A 19 -2.49 6.60 9.86
C PRO A 19 -1.06 7.04 9.51
N GLN A 20 -0.50 8.00 10.26
CA GLN A 20 0.79 8.61 9.93
C GLN A 20 1.96 7.63 9.98
N ASP A 21 1.88 6.62 10.84
CA ASP A 21 2.92 5.60 11.00
C ASP A 21 2.82 4.47 9.95
N ASP A 22 1.77 4.46 9.12
CA ASP A 22 1.64 3.46 8.06
C ASP A 22 2.52 3.85 6.85
N PRO A 23 3.46 2.99 6.44
CA PRO A 23 4.40 3.31 5.36
C PRO A 23 3.75 3.39 3.97
N VAL A 24 2.56 2.79 3.78
CA VAL A 24 1.81 2.89 2.53
C VAL A 24 1.05 4.22 2.50
N TYR A 25 0.40 4.62 3.59
CA TYR A 25 -0.24 5.92 3.72
C TYR A 25 0.75 7.06 3.52
N ALA A 26 1.89 7.06 4.22
CA ALA A 26 2.93 8.09 4.07
C ALA A 26 3.41 8.21 2.61
N PHE A 27 3.51 7.07 1.90
CA PHE A 27 3.84 7.08 0.48
C PHE A 27 2.73 7.68 -0.40
N ILE A 28 1.47 7.35 -0.14
CA ILE A 28 0.31 7.92 -0.86
C ILE A 28 0.24 9.43 -0.63
N ASP A 29 0.38 9.88 0.63
CA ASP A 29 0.31 11.29 1.00
C ASP A 29 1.43 12.09 0.34
N LYS A 30 2.65 11.55 0.27
CA LYS A 30 3.74 12.14 -0.53
C LYS A 30 3.38 12.29 -2.00
N LYS A 31 2.73 11.30 -2.62
CA LYS A 31 2.28 11.39 -4.02
C LYS A 31 1.15 12.42 -4.20
N ARG A 32 0.24 12.52 -3.23
CA ARG A 32 -0.81 13.55 -3.20
C ARG A 32 -0.21 14.95 -3.10
N ALA A 33 0.76 15.15 -2.21
CA ALA A 33 1.48 16.43 -2.04
C ALA A 33 2.25 16.84 -3.32
N GLN A 34 2.66 15.89 -4.15
CA GLN A 34 3.26 16.13 -5.47
C GLN A 34 2.23 16.47 -6.57
N GLY A 35 0.95 16.62 -6.23
CA GLY A 35 -0.11 16.93 -7.20
C GLY A 35 -0.46 15.77 -8.15
N LYS A 36 -0.14 14.52 -7.79
CA LYS A 36 -0.51 13.37 -8.64
C LYS A 36 -2.04 13.18 -8.65
N PRO A 37 -2.64 12.84 -9.81
CA PRO A 37 -4.07 12.57 -9.89
C PRO A 37 -4.50 11.42 -8.97
N TYR A 38 -5.77 11.44 -8.53
CA TYR A 38 -6.35 10.49 -7.59
C TYR A 38 -6.00 9.03 -7.91
N TYR A 39 -6.39 8.55 -9.09
CA TYR A 39 -6.18 7.16 -9.49
C TYR A 39 -4.70 6.77 -9.65
N VAL A 40 -3.83 7.75 -9.91
CA VAL A 40 -2.39 7.51 -10.06
C VAL A 40 -1.77 7.20 -8.71
N TYR A 41 -2.02 8.01 -7.67
CA TYR A 41 -1.48 7.71 -6.34
C TYR A 41 -2.17 6.51 -5.69
N MET A 42 -3.45 6.23 -6.00
CA MET A 42 -4.15 5.02 -5.53
C MET A 42 -3.48 3.75 -6.07
N THR A 43 -3.19 3.73 -7.38
CA THR A 43 -2.50 2.60 -8.01
C THR A 43 -1.06 2.48 -7.50
N ALA A 44 -0.36 3.60 -7.33
CA ALA A 44 0.99 3.58 -6.77
C ALA A 44 1.02 3.07 -5.32
N GLY A 45 0.03 3.45 -4.50
CA GLY A 45 -0.16 2.96 -3.14
C GLY A 45 -0.38 1.44 -3.12
N ALA A 46 -1.25 0.93 -3.99
CA ALA A 46 -1.51 -0.50 -4.11
C ALA A 46 -0.24 -1.30 -4.45
N ASN A 47 0.60 -0.78 -5.37
CA ASN A 47 1.88 -1.40 -5.71
C ASN A 47 2.87 -1.35 -4.55
N LYS A 48 2.91 -0.24 -3.80
CA LYS A 48 3.74 -0.09 -2.59
C LYS A 48 3.32 -1.09 -1.51
N PHE A 49 2.01 -1.24 -1.29
CA PHE A 49 1.43 -2.23 -0.37
C PHE A 49 1.86 -3.64 -0.74
N LEU A 50 1.67 -4.06 -1.99
CA LEU A 50 2.04 -5.39 -2.46
C LEU A 50 3.54 -5.67 -2.30
N ARG A 51 4.39 -4.67 -2.55
CA ARG A 51 5.85 -4.83 -2.39
C ARG A 51 6.25 -5.01 -0.92
N ILE A 52 5.65 -4.25 0.00
CA ILE A 52 5.87 -4.43 1.44
C ILE A 52 5.36 -5.79 1.90
N TYR A 53 4.14 -6.15 1.50
CA TYR A 53 3.52 -7.43 1.86
C TYR A 53 4.38 -8.61 1.41
N TYR A 54 4.81 -8.62 0.15
CA TYR A 54 5.69 -9.65 -0.38
C TYR A 54 7.01 -9.73 0.40
N GLY A 55 7.65 -8.60 0.69
CA GLY A 55 8.89 -8.56 1.48
C GLY A 55 8.73 -9.20 2.85
N ARG A 56 7.69 -8.78 3.60
CA ARG A 56 7.41 -9.32 4.95
C ARG A 56 7.10 -10.81 4.93
N VAL A 57 6.27 -11.26 3.99
CA VAL A 57 5.94 -12.68 3.84
C VAL A 57 7.19 -13.49 3.48
N LYS A 58 8.00 -12.99 2.54
CA LYS A 58 9.25 -13.65 2.15
C LYS A 58 10.22 -13.76 3.32
N GLU A 59 10.46 -12.67 4.05
CA GLU A 59 11.31 -12.65 5.25
C GLU A 59 10.83 -13.66 6.29
N TYR A 60 9.52 -13.69 6.57
CA TYR A 60 8.92 -14.66 7.48
C TYR A 60 9.13 -16.10 7.00
N LEU A 61 8.82 -16.40 5.75
CA LEU A 61 8.99 -17.75 5.20
C LEU A 61 10.45 -18.21 5.23
N MET A 62 11.41 -17.31 4.99
CA MET A 62 12.84 -17.61 5.10
C MET A 62 13.33 -17.81 6.54
N SER A 63 12.56 -17.37 7.53
CA SER A 63 12.89 -17.54 8.96
C SER A 63 12.39 -18.86 9.55
N LEU A 64 11.55 -19.61 8.82
CA LEU A 64 11.03 -20.89 9.28
C LEU A 64 12.13 -21.97 9.22
N PRO A 65 12.21 -22.87 10.21
CA PRO A 65 13.04 -24.07 10.11
C PRO A 65 12.61 -24.94 8.92
N GLU A 66 13.55 -25.72 8.36
CA GLU A 66 13.23 -26.78 7.39
C GLU A 66 12.33 -27.86 7.99
#